data_AF-A0A9W6PRA9-F1
#
_entry.id   AF-A0A9W6PRA9-F1
#
_cell.length_a   1.000
_cell.length_b   1.000
_cell.length_c   1.000
_cell.angle_alpha   90.00
_cell.angle_beta   90.00
_cell.angle_gamma   90.00
#
_symmetry.space_group_name_H-M   'P 1'
#
loop_
_entity.id
_entity.type
_entity.pdbx_description
1 polymer ?
#
loop_
_entity_poly.entity_id
_entity_poly.type
_entity_poly.pdbx_seq_one_letter_code
_entity_poly.pdbx_strand_id
1 'polypeptide(L)'
;MDSYEGPARLEWWANGSTCLGEFDVQVSIRPADDNWVCDALLGPELLSDDRREVFDRLMDLDPVFTLRFHEGSEILVNVVKARDGERLAVTVCESAEQAA
;
A
#
# COMPACT_ATOMS: atom_id res chain seq x y z
N MET A 1 8.04 5.98 -21.53
CA MET A 1 7.67 6.99 -20.50
C MET A 1 6.54 6.36 -19.69
N ASP A 2 6.84 5.27 -18.97
CA ASP A 2 5.83 4.28 -18.55
C ASP A 2 5.84 4.01 -17.04
N SER A 3 6.60 4.79 -16.28
CA SER A 3 6.61 4.72 -14.82
C SER A 3 5.76 5.84 -14.24
N TYR A 4 4.80 5.49 -13.40
CA TYR A 4 4.01 6.44 -12.63
C TYR A 4 4.62 6.58 -11.23
N GLU A 5 4.76 7.81 -10.74
CA GLU A 5 5.14 8.06 -9.35
C GLU A 5 4.23 9.14 -8.79
N GLY A 6 3.62 8.87 -7.64
CA GLY A 6 2.66 9.78 -7.04
C GLY A 6 2.41 9.51 -5.56
N PRO A 7 1.88 10.51 -4.83
CA PRO A 7 1.46 10.32 -3.46
C PRO A 7 0.16 9.51 -3.40
N ALA A 8 0.10 8.58 -2.44
CA ALA A 8 -1.09 7.80 -2.14
C ALA A 8 -1.19 7.56 -0.63
N ARG A 9 -2.31 7.02 -0.20
CA ARG A 9 -2.55 6.67 1.20
C ARG A 9 -2.89 5.20 1.32
N LEU A 10 -2.22 4.50 2.22
CA LEU A 10 -2.58 3.15 2.64
C LEU A 10 -3.47 3.23 3.87
N GLU A 11 -4.62 2.59 3.79
CA GLU A 11 -5.61 2.53 4.86
C GLU A 11 -5.84 1.07 5.23
N TRP A 12 -5.69 0.75 6.51
CA TRP A 12 -5.97 -0.57 7.04
C TRP A 12 -7.35 -0.60 7.69
N TRP A 13 -8.20 -1.50 7.23
CA TRP A 13 -9.59 -1.60 7.66
C TRP A 13 -9.83 -2.94 8.36
N ALA A 14 -10.27 -2.90 9.63
CA ALA A 14 -10.57 -4.12 10.37
C ALA A 14 -11.75 -4.90 9.77
N ASN A 15 -12.79 -4.16 9.35
CA ASN A 15 -14.06 -4.72 8.91
C ASN A 15 -14.74 -3.81 7.86
N GLY A 16 -14.05 -3.40 6.79
CA GLY A 16 -14.61 -2.56 5.69
C GLY A 16 -15.29 -1.23 6.10
N SER A 17 -15.28 -0.89 7.39
CA SER A 17 -16.04 0.21 8.01
C SER A 17 -15.31 0.79 9.22
N THR A 18 -14.24 0.15 9.69
CA THR A 18 -13.40 0.64 10.78
C THR A 18 -11.96 0.74 10.29
N CYS A 19 -11.51 1.96 10.00
CA CYS A 19 -10.11 2.24 9.69
C CYS A 19 -9.31 2.30 11.00
N LEU A 20 -8.30 1.44 11.14
CA LEU A 20 -7.42 1.41 12.32
C LEU A 20 -6.07 2.10 12.07
N GLY A 21 -5.67 2.27 10.82
CA GLY A 21 -4.40 2.88 10.48
C GLY A 21 -4.41 3.50 9.09
N GLU A 22 -3.97 4.74 9.01
CA GLU A 22 -3.75 5.45 7.75
C GLU A 22 -2.28 5.89 7.67
N PHE A 23 -1.69 5.65 6.50
CA PHE A 23 -0.27 5.84 6.24
C PHE A 23 -0.09 6.47 4.87
N ASP A 24 0.42 7.70 4.83
CA ASP A 24 0.80 8.33 3.56
C ASP A 24 2.05 7.63 3.01
N VAL A 25 2.01 7.30 1.72
CA VAL A 25 3.07 6.62 1.00
C VAL A 25 3.30 7.24 -0.36
N GLN A 26 4.53 7.11 -0.87
CA GLN A 26 4.80 7.42 -2.27
C GLN A 26 4.77 6.12 -3.06
N VAL A 27 3.87 6.00 -4.02
CA VAL A 27 3.79 4.84 -4.92
C VAL A 27 4.57 5.10 -6.19
N SER A 28 5.35 4.11 -6.61
CA SER A 28 6.09 4.11 -7.86
C SER A 28 5.74 2.83 -8.63
N ILE A 29 4.96 2.98 -9.69
CA ILE A 29 4.58 1.90 -10.61
C ILE A 29 5.59 1.88 -11.74
N ARG A 30 6.23 0.74 -11.96
CA ARG A 30 7.24 0.55 -13.01
C ARG A 30 6.86 -0.67 -13.86
N PRO A 31 7.04 -0.62 -15.20
CA PRO A 31 6.91 -1.82 -16.01
C PRO A 31 8.05 -2.78 -15.66
N ALA A 32 7.73 -4.05 -15.44
CA ALA A 32 8.68 -5.16 -15.37
C ALA A 32 8.36 -6.16 -16.50
N ASP A 33 9.31 -7.03 -16.83
CA ASP A 33 9.37 -7.83 -18.06
C ASP A 33 8.04 -8.46 -18.52
N ASP A 34 7.18 -8.93 -17.60
CA ASP A 34 5.89 -9.57 -17.91
C ASP A 34 4.69 -8.97 -17.16
N ASN A 35 4.93 -8.02 -16.24
CA ASN A 35 3.87 -7.38 -15.44
C ASN A 35 4.32 -6.03 -14.90
N TRP A 36 3.39 -5.21 -14.40
CA TRP A 36 3.74 -4.00 -13.65
C TRP A 36 4.15 -4.35 -12.21
N VAL A 37 5.16 -3.66 -11.70
CA VAL A 37 5.57 -3.71 -10.29
C VAL A 37 5.17 -2.39 -9.65
N CYS A 38 4.42 -2.45 -8.56
CA CYS A 38 4.14 -1.30 -7.73
C CYS A 38 4.98 -1.40 -6.46
N ASP A 39 5.84 -0.41 -6.23
CA ASP A 39 6.51 -0.24 -4.96
C ASP A 39 5.87 0.94 -4.22
N ALA A 40 5.72 0.82 -2.90
CA ALA A 40 5.41 1.94 -2.03
C ALA A 40 6.59 2.24 -1.12
N LEU A 41 6.91 3.53 -0.99
CA LEU A 41 7.89 4.04 -0.06
C LEU A 41 7.17 4.62 1.16
N LEU A 42 7.50 4.08 2.33
CA LEU A 42 7.17 4.66 3.62
C LEU A 42 8.26 5.67 3.96
N GLY A 43 7.98 6.95 3.79
CA GLY A 43 8.96 8.00 4.09
C GLY A 43 9.25 8.10 5.60
N PRO A 44 10.50 8.31 6.03
CA PRO A 44 10.83 8.55 7.45
C PRO A 44 10.21 9.86 7.99
N GLU A 45 9.86 10.80 7.12
CA GLU A 45 9.08 12.00 7.49
C GLU A 45 7.57 11.72 7.63
N LEU A 46 7.11 10.56 7.14
CA LEU A 46 5.68 10.18 7.10
C LEU A 46 5.28 9.28 8.27
N LEU A 47 6.23 8.68 8.97
CA LEU A 47 6.00 7.68 10.02
C LEU A 47 6.97 7.81 11.21
N SER A 48 6.47 8.32 12.33
CA SER A 48 7.15 8.23 13.63
C SER A 48 7.33 6.77 14.07
N ASP A 49 8.31 6.50 14.95
CA ASP A 49 8.62 5.15 15.46
C ASP A 49 7.37 4.40 16.00
N ASP A 50 6.53 5.10 16.77
CA ASP A 50 5.25 4.60 17.28
C ASP A 50 4.30 4.14 16.15
N ARG A 51 4.20 4.92 15.08
CA ARG A 51 3.37 4.54 13.93
C ARG A 51 3.98 3.41 13.11
N ARG A 52 5.31 3.27 13.11
CA ARG A 52 6.00 2.13 12.48
C ARG A 52 5.69 0.83 13.22
N GLU A 53 5.66 0.85 14.55
CA GLU A 53 5.23 -0.30 15.36
C GLU A 53 3.75 -0.65 15.10
N VAL A 54 2.87 0.34 15.00
CA VAL A 54 1.47 0.11 14.64
C VAL A 54 1.36 -0.52 13.25
N PHE A 55 2.07 0.02 12.26
CA PHE A 55 2.09 -0.53 10.90
C PHE A 55 2.57 -1.99 10.88
N ASP A 56 3.64 -2.32 11.62
CA ASP A 56 4.15 -3.69 11.75
C ASP A 56 3.11 -4.64 12.34
N ARG A 57 2.39 -4.22 13.40
CA ARG A 57 1.29 -5.00 13.98
C ARG A 57 0.13 -5.20 13.02
N LEU A 58 -0.25 -4.17 12.26
CA LEU A 58 -1.32 -4.30 11.27
C LEU A 58 -0.93 -5.27 10.16
N MET A 59 0.32 -5.22 9.69
CA MET A 59 0.86 -6.19 8.72
C MET A 59 0.90 -7.62 9.24
N ASP A 60 1.18 -7.84 10.53
CA ASP A 60 1.16 -9.17 11.17
C ASP A 60 -0.27 -9.73 11.27
N LEU A 61 -1.26 -8.85 11.50
CA LEU A 61 -2.68 -9.23 11.53
C LEU A 61 -3.21 -9.57 10.14
N ASP A 62 -3.08 -8.64 9.20
CA ASP A 62 -3.48 -8.83 7.81
C ASP A 62 -2.72 -7.85 6.90
N PRO A 63 -1.95 -8.33 5.91
CA PRO A 63 -1.16 -7.48 5.04
C PRO A 63 -1.98 -6.81 3.92
N VAL A 64 -3.31 -6.87 3.96
CA VAL A 64 -4.18 -6.23 2.98
C VAL A 64 -4.56 -4.83 3.43
N PHE A 65 -4.31 -3.87 2.54
CA PHE A 65 -4.60 -2.46 2.75
C PHE A 65 -5.42 -1.93 1.57
N THR A 66 -6.21 -0.90 1.81
CA THR A 66 -6.81 -0.10 0.75
C THR A 66 -5.82 0.99 0.36
N LEU A 67 -5.38 0.98 -0.89
CA LEU A 67 -4.56 2.03 -1.48
C LEU A 67 -5.46 3.09 -2.13
N ARG A 68 -5.46 4.30 -1.57
CA ARG A 68 -6.22 5.44 -2.05
C ARG A 68 -5.31 6.44 -2.76
N PHE A 69 -5.55 6.67 -4.04
CA PHE A 69 -4.85 7.67 -4.84
C PHE A 69 -5.48 9.05 -4.65
N HIS A 70 -4.69 10.11 -4.87
CA HIS A 70 -5.17 11.49 -4.76
C HIS A 70 -6.31 11.82 -5.75
N GLU A 71 -6.39 11.11 -6.89
CA GLU A 71 -7.51 11.23 -7.84
C GLU A 71 -8.84 10.64 -7.33
N GLY A 72 -8.83 10.02 -6.13
CA GLY A 72 -10.03 9.47 -5.49
C GLY A 72 -10.28 7.99 -5.81
N SER A 73 -9.48 7.39 -6.68
CA SER A 73 -9.49 5.94 -6.92
C SER A 73 -8.95 5.20 -5.70
N GLU A 74 -9.60 4.11 -5.32
CA GLU A 74 -9.17 3.22 -4.26
C GLU A 74 -9.09 1.78 -4.78
N ILE A 75 -8.10 1.03 -4.33
CA ILE A 75 -7.90 -0.37 -4.72
C ILE A 75 -7.36 -1.18 -3.57
N LEU A 76 -7.83 -2.41 -3.43
CA LEU A 76 -7.35 -3.33 -2.42
C LEU A 76 -6.00 -3.90 -2.85
N VAL A 77 -5.00 -3.78 -1.99
CA VAL A 77 -3.63 -4.21 -2.26
C VAL A 77 -3.08 -5.05 -1.12
N ASN A 78 -2.36 -6.10 -1.48
CA ASN A 78 -1.52 -6.83 -0.56
C ASN A 78 -0.14 -6.18 -0.51
N VAL A 79 0.25 -5.78 0.69
CA VAL A 79 1.50 -5.09 0.97
C VAL A 79 2.50 -6.10 1.54
N VAL A 80 3.73 -6.06 1.05
CA VAL A 80 4.82 -6.94 1.53
C VAL A 80 6.05 -6.09 1.80
N LYS A 81 6.65 -6.23 2.98
CA LYS A 81 7.91 -5.54 3.28
C LYS A 81 9.03 -6.09 2.42
N ALA A 82 9.72 -5.22 1.69
CA ALA A 82 10.97 -5.59 1.06
C ALA A 82 12.02 -5.89 2.15
N ARG A 83 13.07 -6.66 1.80
CA ARG A 83 14.14 -7.03 2.74
C ARG A 83 14.84 -5.84 3.40
N ASP A 84 14.76 -4.68 2.79
CA ASP A 84 15.36 -3.43 3.23
C ASP A 84 14.53 -2.70 4.31
N GLY A 85 13.25 -3.06 4.47
CA GLY A 85 12.37 -2.54 5.52
C GLY A 85 11.85 -1.11 5.32
N GLU A 86 12.34 -0.39 4.31
CA GLU A 86 11.90 0.97 3.92
C GLU A 86 10.99 0.94 2.69
N ARG A 87 11.17 -0.06 1.82
CA ARG A 87 10.34 -0.30 0.64
C ARG A 87 9.30 -1.36 0.93
N LEU A 88 8.11 -1.14 0.38
CA LEU A 88 7.02 -2.09 0.37
C LEU A 88 6.77 -2.50 -1.08
N ALA A 89 6.74 -3.80 -1.33
CA ALA A 89 6.19 -4.33 -2.56
C ALA A 89 4.66 -4.34 -2.41
N VAL A 90 3.97 -3.68 -3.34
CA VAL A 90 2.52 -3.59 -3.38
C VAL A 90 2.02 -4.40 -4.56
N THR A 91 1.19 -5.38 -4.26
CA THR A 91 0.54 -6.22 -5.26
C THR A 91 -0.95 -5.97 -5.17
N VAL A 92 -1.63 -5.85 -6.30
CA VAL A 92 -3.10 -5.76 -6.26
C VAL A 92 -3.63 -7.05 -5.67
N CYS A 93 -4.41 -6.92 -4.60
CA CYS A 93 -5.21 -8.02 -4.13
C CYS A 93 -6.28 -8.19 -5.21
N GLU A 94 -6.23 -9.30 -5.94
CA GLU A 94 -7.28 -9.65 -6.89
C GLU A 94 -8.56 -9.89 -6.09
N SER A 95 -9.23 -8.81 -5.67
CA SER A 95 -10.59 -8.85 -5.18
C SER A 95 -11.39 -9.46 -6.32
N ALA A 96 -11.96 -10.63 -6.08
CA ALA A 96 -12.81 -11.36 -6.99
C ALA A 96 -14.13 -10.62 -7.23
N GLU A 97 -14.07 -9.41 -7.79
CA GLU A 97 -15.24 -8.65 -8.21
C GLU A 97 -14.91 -7.88 -9.50
N GLN A 98 -14.40 -8.60 -10.49
CA GLN A 98 -14.65 -8.29 -11.90
C GLN A 98 -15.80 -9.16 -12.39
N ALA A 99 -17.02 -8.90 -11.92
CA ALA A 99 -18.24 -9.46 -12.51
C ALA A 99 -19.45 -8.57 -12.16
N ALA A 100 -19.64 -7.50 -12.91
CA ALA A 100 -20.94 -6.86 -13.07
C ALA A 100 -21.11 -6.42 -14.52
#